data_AF-A0A7D9LSZ1-F1
#
_entry.id   AF-A0A7D9LSZ1-F1
#
_cell.length_a   1.000
_cell.length_b   1.000
_cell.length_c   1.000
_cell.angle_alpha   90.00
_cell.angle_beta   90.00
_cell.angle_gamma   90.00
#
_symmetry.space_group_name_H-M   'P 1'
#
loop_
_entity.id
_entity.type
_entity.pdbx_description
1 polymer ?
#
loop_
_entity_poly.entity_id
_entity_poly.type
_entity_poly.pdbx_seq_one_letter_code
_entity_poly.pdbx_strand_id
1 'polypeptide(L)'
;VRLQTQPKVGPGETPLFTGTFDCARKTISKEGFVGLYKGMATPIVGVTPLYAFCFLGFSVGKKLQQKHPDEEMSNLQMFNAGMVAGVFTTGIMTPGERIKCLLQIQQASAGKAKYNGPLDCAKKIFKESGIRGLYKGTCATLLR
;
A
#
# COMPACT_ATOMS: atom_id res chain seq x y z
N VAL A 1 -7.23 -8.12 12.02
CA VAL A 1 -6.69 -9.28 11.26
C VAL A 1 -6.85 -10.60 12.01
N ARG A 2 -6.18 -10.88 13.15
CA ARG A 2 -6.27 -12.19 13.82
C ARG A 2 -7.69 -12.66 14.19
N LEU A 3 -8.57 -11.74 14.59
CA LEU A 3 -9.98 -12.04 14.86
C LEU A 3 -10.80 -12.32 13.57
N GLN A 4 -10.37 -11.76 12.43
CA GLN A 4 -11.03 -11.88 11.13
C GLN A 4 -10.53 -13.11 10.35
N THR A 5 -9.30 -13.54 10.60
CA THR A 5 -8.67 -14.70 9.95
C THR A 5 -8.79 -15.98 10.80
N GLN A 6 -9.51 -15.94 11.93
CA GLN A 6 -9.72 -17.15 12.73
C GLN A 6 -10.58 -18.16 11.94
N PRO A 7 -10.33 -19.48 12.08
CA PRO A 7 -11.14 -20.50 11.43
C PRO A 7 -12.62 -20.30 11.79
N LYS A 8 -13.51 -20.51 10.81
CA LYS A 8 -14.96 -20.53 11.10
C LYS A 8 -15.23 -21.69 12.05
N VAL A 9 -15.85 -21.37 13.18
CA VAL A 9 -16.13 -22.31 14.27
C VAL A 9 -17.12 -23.37 13.78
N GLY A 10 -16.77 -24.65 13.91
CA GLY A 10 -17.68 -25.76 13.62
C GLY A 10 -18.80 -25.88 14.67
N PRO A 11 -19.87 -26.66 14.41
CA PRO A 11 -20.93 -26.87 15.39
C PRO A 11 -20.38 -27.50 16.68
N GLY A 12 -20.40 -26.75 17.79
CA GLY A 12 -19.94 -27.21 19.11
C GLY A 12 -18.50 -26.83 19.51
N GLU A 13 -17.73 -26.16 18.64
CA GLU A 13 -16.42 -25.62 19.03
C GLU A 13 -16.55 -24.23 19.66
N THR A 14 -15.58 -23.88 20.53
CA THR A 14 -15.48 -22.51 21.05
C THR A 14 -14.57 -21.68 20.15
N PRO A 15 -14.91 -20.41 19.86
CA PRO A 15 -14.06 -19.55 19.04
C PRO A 15 -12.69 -19.37 19.70
N LEU A 16 -11.62 -19.47 18.89
CA LEU A 16 -10.24 -19.28 19.35
C LEU A 16 -10.06 -17.94 20.09
N PHE A 17 -10.78 -16.91 19.61
CA PHE A 17 -10.92 -15.62 20.26
C PHE A 17 -12.39 -15.21 20.39
N THR A 18 -12.85 -14.98 21.63
CA THR A 18 -14.25 -14.61 21.92
C THR A 18 -14.52 -13.14 21.62
N GLY A 19 -13.48 -12.30 21.61
CA GLY A 19 -13.57 -10.87 21.33
C GLY A 19 -12.22 -10.18 21.22
N THR A 20 -12.22 -8.88 20.94
CA THR A 20 -11.00 -8.08 20.71
C THR A 20 -10.09 -8.04 21.94
N PHE A 21 -10.68 -7.90 23.14
CA PHE A 21 -9.94 -7.90 24.41
C PHE A 21 -9.38 -9.27 24.78
N ASP A 22 -10.13 -10.35 24.50
CA ASP A 22 -9.66 -11.74 24.70
C ASP A 22 -8.49 -12.06 23.76
N CYS A 23 -8.58 -11.62 22.50
CA CYS A 23 -7.49 -11.71 21.54
C CYS A 23 -6.24 -10.94 21.98
N ALA A 24 -6.40 -9.71 22.46
CA ALA A 24 -5.29 -8.92 22.98
C ALA A 24 -4.63 -9.59 24.21
N ARG A 25 -5.42 -10.02 25.20
CA ARG A 25 -4.92 -10.69 26.40
C ARG A 25 -4.18 -11.99 26.09
N LYS A 26 -4.78 -12.85 25.26
CA LYS A 26 -4.15 -14.11 24.83
C LYS A 26 -2.88 -13.88 24.01
N THR A 27 -2.85 -12.83 23.18
CA THR A 27 -1.67 -12.48 22.39
C THR A 27 -0.54 -11.99 23.29
N ILE A 28 -0.82 -11.08 24.23
CA ILE A 28 0.19 -10.59 25.19
C ILE A 28 0.70 -11.74 26.07
N SER A 29 -0.18 -12.63 26.53
CA SER A 29 0.22 -13.75 27.40
C SER A 29 1.04 -14.82 26.67
N LYS A 30 0.84 -15.02 25.36
CA LYS A 30 1.56 -16.05 24.57
C LYS A 30 2.78 -15.53 23.82
N GLU A 31 2.75 -14.29 23.34
CA GLU A 31 3.80 -13.70 22.47
C GLU A 31 4.45 -12.44 23.08
N GLY A 32 4.02 -12.03 24.28
CA GLY A 32 4.47 -10.78 24.91
C GLY A 32 3.94 -9.52 24.22
N PHE A 33 4.33 -8.35 24.73
CA PHE A 33 3.95 -7.06 24.15
C PHE A 33 4.44 -6.86 22.71
N VAL A 34 5.58 -7.48 22.36
CA VAL A 34 6.14 -7.40 20.99
C VAL A 34 5.27 -8.17 19.98
N GLY A 35 4.50 -9.17 20.42
CA GLY A 35 3.55 -9.90 19.59
C GLY A 35 2.48 -9.01 18.94
N LEU A 36 2.14 -7.88 19.56
CA LEU A 36 1.19 -6.90 19.01
C LEU A 36 1.76 -6.11 17.81
N TYR A 37 3.08 -5.93 17.77
CA TYR A 37 3.78 -5.22 16.69
C TYR A 37 4.27 -6.14 15.57
N LYS A 38 4.14 -7.47 15.76
CA LYS A 38 4.60 -8.48 14.82
C LYS A 38 3.79 -8.39 13.52
N GLY A 39 4.44 -7.94 12.46
CA GLY A 39 3.81 -7.68 11.15
C GLY A 39 3.64 -6.20 10.80
N MET A 40 3.96 -5.27 11.69
CA MET A 40 3.94 -3.82 11.42
C MET A 40 5.11 -3.34 10.55
N ALA A 41 6.20 -4.10 10.46
CA ALA A 41 7.36 -3.72 9.64
C ALA A 41 7.01 -3.61 8.14
N THR A 42 6.22 -4.56 7.62
CA THR A 42 5.81 -4.58 6.21
C THR A 42 5.00 -3.35 5.79
N PRO A 43 3.95 -2.92 6.54
CA PRO A 43 3.26 -1.68 6.23
C PRO A 43 4.16 -0.46 6.42
N ILE A 44 5.01 -0.39 7.46
CA ILE A 44 5.93 0.74 7.66
C ILE A 44 6.86 0.92 6.44
N VAL A 45 7.54 -0.15 6.02
CA VAL A 45 8.40 -0.13 4.83
C VAL A 45 7.62 0.16 3.55
N GLY A 46 6.32 -0.16 3.51
CA GLY A 46 5.44 0.15 2.39
C GLY A 46 4.98 1.60 2.33
N VAL A 47 4.65 2.20 3.47
CA VAL A 47 4.07 3.57 3.55
C VAL A 47 5.12 4.66 3.65
N THR A 48 6.29 4.39 4.22
CA THR A 48 7.37 5.38 4.34
C THR A 48 7.83 5.91 2.97
N PRO A 49 8.07 5.07 1.95
CA PRO A 49 8.40 5.56 0.61
C PRO A 49 7.25 6.36 -0.02
N LEU A 50 6.00 5.95 0.22
CA LEU A 50 4.82 6.67 -0.29
C LEU A 50 4.80 8.11 0.22
N TYR A 51 4.95 8.29 1.52
CA TYR A 51 5.00 9.63 2.09
C TYR A 51 6.23 10.41 1.64
N ALA A 52 7.40 9.76 1.50
CA ALA A 52 8.60 10.42 0.99
C ALA A 52 8.39 10.96 -0.44
N PHE A 53 7.85 10.17 -1.35
CA PHE A 53 7.56 10.61 -2.72
C PHE A 53 6.45 11.68 -2.77
N CYS A 54 5.42 11.57 -1.94
CA CYS A 54 4.40 12.62 -1.81
C CYS A 54 5.03 13.96 -1.37
N PHE A 55 5.88 13.95 -0.35
CA PHE A 55 6.56 15.16 0.14
C PHE A 55 7.51 15.74 -0.91
N LEU A 56 8.22 14.89 -1.65
CA LEU A 56 9.08 15.33 -2.75
C LEU A 56 8.26 15.98 -3.88
N GLY A 57 7.18 15.33 -4.33
CA GLY A 57 6.28 15.86 -5.35
C GLY A 57 5.65 17.19 -4.91
N PHE A 58 5.27 17.30 -3.64
CA PHE A 58 4.70 18.51 -3.07
C PHE A 58 5.74 19.64 -2.94
N SER A 59 6.97 19.32 -2.56
CA SER A 59 8.08 20.28 -2.51
C SER A 59 8.39 20.83 -3.91
N VAL A 60 8.38 19.98 -4.93
CA VAL A 60 8.54 20.39 -6.33
C VAL A 60 7.36 21.25 -6.78
N GLY A 61 6.11 20.85 -6.51
CA GLY A 61 4.92 21.63 -6.85
C GLY A 61 4.92 23.01 -6.19
N LYS A 62 5.30 23.09 -4.92
CA LYS A 62 5.49 24.36 -4.22
C LYS A 62 6.60 25.21 -4.83
N LYS A 63 7.78 24.65 -5.12
CA LYS A 63 8.88 25.38 -5.78
C LYS A 63 8.51 25.91 -7.16
N LEU A 64 7.60 25.25 -7.87
CA LEU A 64 7.14 25.69 -9.18
C LEU A 64 6.18 26.89 -9.09
N GLN A 65 5.45 27.04 -7.98
CA GLN A 65 4.44 28.09 -7.79
C GLN A 65 4.87 29.21 -6.83
N GLN A 66 5.76 28.96 -5.87
CA GLN A 66 6.29 30.00 -4.97
C GLN A 66 7.45 30.75 -5.64
N LYS A 67 7.29 32.06 -5.82
CA LYS A 67 8.40 32.96 -6.17
C LYS A 67 9.13 33.50 -4.94
N HIS A 68 8.44 33.58 -3.79
CA HIS A 68 9.02 33.97 -2.49
C HIS A 68 8.69 32.94 -1.40
N PRO A 69 9.62 32.65 -0.47
CA PRO A 69 9.45 31.63 0.57
C PRO A 69 8.40 31.97 1.65
N ASP A 70 8.02 33.23 1.81
CA ASP A 70 7.09 33.74 2.86
C ASP A 70 5.71 34.17 2.33
N GLU A 71 5.37 33.86 1.07
CA GLU A 71 4.07 34.22 0.52
C GLU A 71 3.01 33.18 0.92
N GLU A 72 1.93 33.62 1.61
CA GLU A 72 0.80 32.75 1.92
C GLU A 72 0.15 32.24 0.62
N MET A 73 0.38 30.96 0.31
CA MET A 73 -0.17 30.35 -0.89
C MET A 73 -1.69 30.26 -0.80
N SER A 74 -2.37 30.83 -1.77
CA SER A 74 -3.83 30.70 -1.90
C SER A 74 -4.26 29.23 -1.94
N ASN A 75 -5.47 28.93 -1.48
CA ASN A 75 -6.07 27.60 -1.49
C ASN A 75 -5.98 26.91 -2.88
N LEU A 76 -6.11 27.69 -3.97
CA LEU A 76 -5.98 27.18 -5.34
C LEU A 76 -4.54 26.75 -5.67
N GLN A 77 -3.55 27.47 -5.13
CA GLN A 77 -2.14 27.13 -5.34
C GLN A 77 -1.75 25.88 -4.56
N MET A 78 -2.25 25.72 -3.33
CA MET A 78 -2.08 24.50 -2.55
C MET A 78 -2.75 23.29 -3.23
N PHE A 79 -3.94 23.49 -3.81
CA PHE A 79 -4.62 22.45 -4.58
C PHE A 79 -3.81 22.02 -5.81
N ASN A 80 -3.30 22.97 -6.60
CA ASN A 80 -2.47 22.67 -7.77
C ASN A 80 -1.15 21.97 -7.39
N ALA A 81 -0.48 22.42 -6.31
CA ALA A 81 0.71 21.75 -5.80
C ALA A 81 0.41 20.32 -5.34
N GLY A 82 -0.76 20.09 -4.72
CA GLY A 82 -1.26 18.77 -4.37
C GLY A 82 -1.51 17.88 -5.59
N MET A 83 -2.12 18.42 -6.65
CA MET A 83 -2.35 17.68 -7.90
C MET A 83 -1.03 17.27 -8.57
N VAL A 84 -0.06 18.19 -8.66
CA VAL A 84 1.25 17.91 -9.25
C VAL A 84 1.99 16.84 -8.43
N ALA A 85 1.93 16.94 -7.09
CA ALA A 85 2.49 15.93 -6.20
C ALA A 85 1.84 14.56 -6.39
N GLY A 86 0.51 14.52 -6.54
CA GLY A 86 -0.27 13.31 -6.77
C GLY A 86 0.10 12.63 -8.09
N VAL A 87 0.19 13.40 -9.18
CA VAL A 87 0.59 12.88 -10.50
C VAL A 87 2.01 12.32 -10.47
N PHE A 88 2.95 13.07 -9.88
CA PHE A 88 4.35 12.67 -9.77
C PHE A 88 4.51 11.38 -8.95
N THR A 89 3.88 11.33 -7.77
CA THR A 89 3.94 10.16 -6.88
C THR A 89 3.30 8.95 -7.53
N THR A 90 2.15 9.14 -8.18
CA THR A 90 1.44 8.07 -8.87
C THR A 90 2.29 7.48 -10.00
N GLY A 91 2.98 8.30 -10.79
CA GLY A 91 3.88 7.81 -11.84
C GLY A 91 4.95 6.85 -11.31
N ILE A 92 5.54 7.14 -10.16
CA ILE A 92 6.61 6.33 -9.56
C ILE A 92 6.04 5.11 -8.83
N MET A 93 4.92 5.26 -8.10
CA MET A 93 4.37 4.19 -7.26
C MET A 93 3.50 3.19 -8.01
N THR A 94 2.77 3.61 -9.05
CA THR A 94 1.86 2.75 -9.83
C THR A 94 2.49 1.41 -10.25
N PRO A 95 3.72 1.35 -10.82
CA PRO A 95 4.31 0.08 -11.20
C PRO A 95 4.54 -0.86 -10.00
N GLY A 96 4.98 -0.31 -8.86
CA GLY A 96 5.23 -1.08 -7.64
C GLY A 96 3.94 -1.60 -7.00
N GLU A 97 2.91 -0.77 -6.93
CA GLU A 97 1.59 -1.17 -6.43
C GLU A 97 0.95 -2.22 -7.33
N ARG A 98 1.08 -2.07 -8.66
CA ARG A 98 0.55 -3.04 -9.62
C ARG A 98 1.18 -4.43 -9.45
N ILE A 99 2.50 -4.50 -9.29
CA ILE A 99 3.21 -5.77 -9.06
C ILE A 99 2.74 -6.38 -7.73
N LYS A 100 2.66 -5.59 -6.66
CA LYS A 100 2.20 -6.06 -5.34
C LYS A 100 0.77 -6.61 -5.40
N CYS A 101 -0.17 -5.92 -6.04
CA CYS A 101 -1.54 -6.39 -6.19
C CYS A 101 -1.62 -7.70 -6.98
N LEU A 102 -0.87 -7.83 -8.08
CA LEU A 102 -0.86 -9.07 -8.88
C LEU A 102 -0.31 -10.26 -8.09
N LEU A 103 0.73 -10.03 -7.27
CA LEU A 103 1.25 -11.07 -6.37
C LEU A 103 0.23 -11.44 -5.28
N GLN A 104 -0.45 -10.46 -4.69
CA GLN A 104 -1.49 -10.72 -3.68
C GLN A 104 -2.67 -11.50 -4.26
N ILE A 105 -3.10 -11.17 -5.48
CA ILE A 105 -4.17 -11.90 -6.19
C ILE A 105 -3.73 -13.34 -6.48
N GLN A 106 -2.47 -13.54 -6.87
CA GLN A 106 -1.93 -14.88 -7.07
C GLN A 106 -1.88 -15.69 -5.77
N GLN A 107 -1.47 -15.07 -4.66
CA GLN A 107 -1.47 -15.75 -3.36
C GLN A 107 -2.88 -16.14 -2.89
N ALA A 108 -3.89 -15.33 -3.23
CA ALA A 108 -5.29 -15.62 -2.93
C ALA A 108 -5.91 -16.67 -3.88
N SER A 109 -5.33 -16.88 -5.07
CA SER A 109 -5.81 -17.84 -6.05
C SER A 109 -5.20 -19.22 -5.79
N ALA A 110 -6.02 -20.23 -5.50
CA ALA A 110 -5.60 -21.61 -5.24
C ALA A 110 -5.03 -22.36 -6.47
N GLY A 111 -4.63 -21.65 -7.53
CA GLY A 111 -4.11 -22.19 -8.79
C GLY A 111 -2.59 -22.22 -8.86
N LYS A 112 -2.04 -22.71 -9.99
CA LYS A 112 -0.59 -22.70 -10.25
C LYS A 112 -0.03 -21.27 -10.17
N ALA A 113 1.06 -21.11 -9.43
CA ALA A 113 1.78 -19.84 -9.29
C ALA A 113 2.22 -19.31 -10.67
N LYS A 114 1.57 -18.25 -11.17
CA LYS A 114 1.92 -17.61 -12.46
C LYS A 114 3.26 -16.85 -12.37
N TYR A 115 3.58 -16.31 -11.19
CA TYR A 115 4.77 -15.52 -10.90
C TYR A 115 5.57 -16.14 -9.73
N ASN A 116 6.86 -16.35 -9.92
CA ASN A 116 7.74 -16.90 -8.87
C ASN A 116 8.22 -15.83 -7.87
N GLY A 117 7.95 -14.55 -8.15
CA GLY A 117 8.27 -13.44 -7.27
C GLY A 117 8.04 -12.07 -7.91
N PRO A 118 8.37 -10.98 -7.20
CA PRO A 118 8.14 -9.62 -7.67
C PRO A 118 8.89 -9.26 -8.96
N LEU A 119 10.15 -9.70 -9.06
CA LEU A 119 10.99 -9.44 -10.24
C LEU A 119 10.54 -10.28 -11.44
N ASP A 120 10.09 -11.52 -11.22
CA ASP A 120 9.54 -12.38 -12.27
C ASP A 120 8.21 -11.84 -12.79
N CYS A 121 7.35 -11.35 -11.88
CA CYS A 121 6.12 -10.64 -12.21
C CYS A 121 6.40 -9.40 -13.08
N ALA A 122 7.34 -8.54 -12.66
CA ALA A 122 7.74 -7.35 -13.42
C ALA A 122 8.24 -7.71 -14.82
N LYS A 123 9.13 -8.70 -14.95
CA LYS A 123 9.68 -9.15 -16.24
C LYS A 123 8.60 -9.72 -17.16
N LYS A 124 7.70 -10.54 -16.64
CA LYS A 124 6.60 -11.14 -17.43
C LYS A 124 5.62 -10.07 -17.92
N ILE A 125 5.24 -9.13 -17.05
CA ILE A 125 4.37 -8.00 -17.46
C ILE A 125 5.04 -7.16 -18.55
N PHE A 126 6.33 -6.87 -18.38
CA PHE A 126 7.07 -6.09 -19.36
C PHE A 126 7.16 -6.82 -20.71
N LYS A 127 7.31 -8.16 -20.70
CA LYS A 127 7.34 -8.97 -21.91
C LYS A 127 5.96 -9.13 -22.58
N GLU A 128 4.87 -9.21 -21.81
CA GLU A 128 3.51 -9.41 -22.33
C GLU A 128 2.84 -8.09 -22.79
N SER A 129 3.04 -6.99 -22.07
CA SER A 129 2.28 -5.75 -22.27
C SER A 129 3.14 -4.47 -22.24
N GLY A 130 4.46 -4.62 -22.10
CA GLY A 130 5.39 -3.50 -22.03
C GLY A 130 5.08 -2.53 -20.90
N ILE A 131 5.50 -1.28 -21.11
CA ILE A 131 5.27 -0.15 -20.18
C ILE A 131 3.77 0.11 -20.01
N ARG A 132 2.97 0.01 -21.07
CA ARG A 132 1.51 0.22 -21.01
C ARG A 132 0.80 -0.77 -20.08
N GLY A 133 1.30 -2.01 -19.97
CA GLY A 133 0.77 -3.00 -19.02
C GLY A 133 1.02 -2.63 -17.56
N LEU A 134 2.15 -1.96 -17.28
CA LEU A 134 2.55 -1.53 -15.94
C LEU A 134 1.74 -0.31 -15.47
N TYR A 135 1.37 0.58 -16.39
CA TYR A 135 0.52 1.75 -16.15
C TYR A 135 -0.98 1.50 -16.40
N LYS A 136 -1.40 0.25 -16.64
CA LYS A 136 -2.81 -0.08 -16.84
C LYS A 136 -3.57 0.06 -15.51
N GLY A 137 -4.36 1.12 -15.39
CA GLY A 137 -5.07 1.50 -14.16
C GLY A 137 -4.64 2.85 -13.58
N THR A 138 -3.57 3.47 -14.11
CA THR A 138 -3.07 4.77 -13.62
C THR A 138 -4.15 5.86 -13.63
N CYS A 139 -5.02 5.89 -14.65
CA CYS A 139 -6.13 6.86 -14.68
C CYS A 139 -7.13 6.66 -13.53
N ALA A 140 -7.42 5.42 -13.16
CA ALA A 140 -8.30 5.13 -12.02
C ALA A 140 -7.61 5.51 -10.69
N THR A 141 -6.30 5.32 -10.58
CA THR A 141 -5.51 5.75 -9.41
C THR A 141 -5.40 7.27 -9.32
N LEU A 142 -5.28 7.98 -10.45
CA LEU A 142 -5.22 9.45 -10.49
C LEU A 142 -6.58 10.11 -10.22
N LEU A 143 -7.68 9.43 -10.57
CA LEU A 143 -9.03 9.91 -10.31
C LEU A 143 -9.48 9.70 -8.85
N ARG A 144 -8.80 8.80 -8.13
CA ARG A 144 -9.11 8.39 -6.76
C ARG A 144 -8.35 9.24 -5.75
#